data_AF-A0A945SDH8-F1
#
_entry.id   AF-A0A945SDH8-F1
#
_cell.length_a   1.000
_cell.length_b   1.000
_cell.length_c   1.000
_cell.angle_alpha   90.00
_cell.angle_beta   90.00
_cell.angle_gamma   90.00
#
_symmetry.space_group_name_H-M   'P 1'
#
loop_
_entity.id
_entity.type
_entity.pdbx_description
1 polymer ?
#
loop_
_entity_poly.entity_id
_entity_poly.type
_entity_poly.pdbx_seq_one_letter_code
_entity_poly.pdbx_strand_id
1 'polypeptide(L)'
;MSVLKKIFLALFIIVSATSSAQEYGDKIPKKAALYSAILPGAGQVYTKKYWKVPVIYGGLITSAYYINESNDLYQLYKSTYLNRLDGDFTDNLNYSDSDLRTLTEHYRRNREVSALLFTLTYILNIVDASVNAHLFDYDVSE
;
A
#
# COMPACT_ATOMS: atom_id res chain seq x y z
N MET A 1 -15.90 18.15 19.72
CA MET A 1 -15.17 17.57 18.57
C MET A 1 -14.56 16.23 18.99
N SER A 2 -14.97 15.11 18.37
CA SER A 2 -14.49 13.75 18.71
C SER A 2 -12.96 13.65 18.64
N VAL A 3 -12.35 12.84 19.53
CA VAL A 3 -10.90 12.58 19.59
C VAL A 3 -10.34 12.18 18.22
N LEU A 4 -11.12 11.42 17.45
CA LEU A 4 -10.79 11.02 16.08
C LEU A 4 -10.60 12.22 15.14
N LYS A 5 -11.45 13.25 15.24
CA LYS A 5 -11.32 14.49 14.46
C LYS A 5 -10.08 15.29 14.86
N LYS A 6 -9.69 15.28 16.13
CA LYS A 6 -8.47 15.97 16.60
C LYS A 6 -7.21 15.28 16.10
N ILE A 7 -7.18 13.95 16.10
CA ILE A 7 -6.07 13.16 15.54
C ILE A 7 -5.95 13.42 14.04
N PHE A 8 -7.07 13.39 13.31
CA PHE A 8 -7.08 13.64 11.87
C PHE A 8 -6.62 15.06 11.53
N LEU A 9 -7.09 16.07 12.27
CA LEU A 9 -6.69 17.47 12.09
C LEU A 9 -5.20 17.68 12.43
N ALA A 10 -4.70 17.05 13.50
CA ALA A 10 -3.29 17.10 13.85
C ALA A 10 -2.42 16.46 12.77
N LEU A 11 -2.82 15.29 12.25
CA LEU A 11 -2.14 14.64 11.13
C LEU A 11 -2.11 15.55 9.89
N PHE A 12 -3.24 16.17 9.56
CA PHE A 12 -3.38 17.06 8.41
C PHE A 12 -2.50 18.32 8.53
N ILE A 13 -2.42 18.92 9.72
CA ILE A 13 -1.58 20.10 9.98
C ILE A 13 -0.09 19.74 9.90
N ILE A 14 0.31 18.58 10.45
CA ILE A 14 1.69 18.08 10.39
C ILE A 14 2.11 17.78 8.94
N VAL A 15 1.22 17.17 8.15
CA VAL A 15 1.45 16.90 6.72
C VAL A 15 1.59 18.21 5.91
N SER A 16 0.79 19.22 6.22
CA SER A 16 0.82 20.50 5.51
C SER A 16 2.09 21.31 5.84
N ALA A 17 2.50 21.34 7.12
CA ALA A 17 3.68 22.08 7.56
C ALA A 17 5.01 21.50 7.03
N THR A 18 5.06 20.18 6.82
CA THR A 18 6.24 19.50 6.26
C THR A 18 6.37 19.66 4.74
N SER A 19 5.29 20.02 4.06
CA SER A 19 5.27 20.31 2.62
C SER A 19 5.87 21.70 2.30
N SER A 20 5.74 22.68 3.21
CA SER A 20 6.26 24.04 3.02
C SER A 20 7.76 24.21 3.35
N ALA A 21 8.38 23.24 4.03
CA ALA A 21 9.78 23.32 4.48
C ALA A 21 10.79 22.63 3.53
N GLN A 22 10.41 22.37 2.28
CA GLN A 22 11.25 21.63 1.34
C GLN A 22 12.32 22.53 0.71
N GLU A 23 13.57 22.37 1.19
CA GLU A 23 14.75 23.01 0.61
C GLU A 23 15.18 22.29 -0.69
N TYR A 24 15.04 22.99 -1.82
CA TYR A 24 15.42 22.54 -3.16
C TYR A 24 16.91 22.80 -3.38
N GLY A 25 17.72 21.75 -3.35
CA GLY A 25 19.16 21.83 -3.63
C GLY A 25 19.56 20.78 -4.68
N ASP A 26 20.51 21.14 -5.54
CA ASP A 26 21.02 20.35 -6.66
C ASP A 26 21.33 18.91 -6.27
N LYS A 27 20.55 17.96 -6.80
CA LYS A 27 20.70 16.53 -6.50
C LYS A 27 20.57 15.70 -7.75
N ILE A 28 21.52 14.77 -7.91
CA ILE A 28 21.66 13.96 -9.12
C ILE A 28 20.48 12.97 -9.22
N PRO A 29 19.63 13.11 -10.24
CA PRO A 29 18.33 12.42 -10.33
C PRO A 29 18.42 10.90 -10.46
N LYS A 30 19.47 10.40 -11.14
CA LYS A 30 19.69 8.96 -11.35
C LYS A 30 19.90 8.18 -10.05
N LYS A 31 20.46 8.81 -9.00
CA LYS A 31 20.70 8.14 -7.71
C LYS A 31 19.40 8.00 -6.89
N ALA A 32 18.54 9.02 -6.90
CA ALA A 32 17.26 9.02 -6.16
C ALA A 32 16.29 7.93 -6.67
N ALA A 33 16.22 7.75 -7.99
CA ALA A 33 15.41 6.71 -8.62
C ALA A 33 15.94 5.30 -8.30
N LEU A 34 17.28 5.11 -8.37
CA LEU A 34 17.91 3.84 -8.02
C LEU A 34 17.67 3.47 -6.54
N TYR A 35 17.76 4.43 -5.62
CA TYR A 35 17.47 4.21 -4.21
C TYR A 35 15.99 3.87 -3.96
N SER A 36 15.05 4.56 -4.61
CA SER A 36 13.60 4.26 -4.47
C SER A 36 13.19 2.90 -5.03
N ALA A 37 13.90 2.43 -6.06
CA ALA A 37 13.68 1.11 -6.65
C ALA A 37 14.13 -0.01 -5.71
N ILE A 38 15.22 0.19 -4.94
CA ILE A 38 15.74 -0.82 -4.01
C ILE A 38 14.95 -0.80 -2.68
N LEU A 39 14.64 0.39 -2.17
CA LEU A 39 13.88 0.56 -0.93
C LEU A 39 12.77 1.61 -1.16
N PRO A 40 11.49 1.22 -1.01
CA PRO A 40 10.39 2.14 -1.23
C PRO A 40 10.53 3.37 -0.32
N GLY A 41 10.62 4.57 -0.91
CA GLY A 41 10.75 5.83 -0.18
C GLY A 41 12.19 6.32 0.04
N ALA A 42 13.23 5.53 -0.31
CA ALA A 42 14.61 5.95 -0.11
C ALA A 42 15.04 7.12 -1.03
N GLY A 43 14.47 7.26 -2.23
CA GLY A 43 14.68 8.47 -3.04
C GLY A 43 13.90 9.68 -2.54
N GLN A 44 12.79 9.49 -1.83
CA GLN A 44 12.12 10.61 -1.16
C GLN A 44 12.91 11.11 0.05
N VAL A 45 13.58 10.21 0.78
CA VAL A 45 14.58 10.56 1.81
C VAL A 45 15.74 11.32 1.17
N TYR A 46 16.24 10.86 0.02
CA TYR A 46 17.30 11.55 -0.72
C TYR A 46 16.87 12.94 -1.20
N THR A 47 15.64 13.11 -1.67
CA THR A 47 15.06 14.39 -2.13
C THR A 47 14.50 15.23 -0.96
N LYS A 48 14.77 14.88 0.31
CA LYS A 48 14.26 15.55 1.52
C LYS A 48 12.70 15.68 1.57
N LYS A 49 11.96 14.86 0.80
CA LYS A 49 10.48 14.81 0.77
C LYS A 49 9.93 13.78 1.76
N TYR A 50 10.27 13.93 3.04
CA TYR A 50 9.94 12.95 4.09
C TYR A 50 8.44 12.73 4.30
N TRP A 51 7.61 13.74 4.06
CA TRP A 51 6.17 13.65 4.33
C TRP A 51 5.45 12.59 3.48
N LYS A 52 5.99 12.25 2.30
CA LYS A 52 5.43 11.23 1.41
C LYS A 52 5.78 9.80 1.84
N VAL A 53 6.84 9.62 2.64
CA VAL A 53 7.33 8.31 3.09
C VAL A 53 6.30 7.57 3.96
N PRO A 54 5.69 8.19 4.99
CA PRO A 54 4.62 7.56 5.76
C PRO A 54 3.42 7.14 4.91
N VAL A 55 3.08 7.91 3.86
CA VAL A 55 1.94 7.60 2.98
C VAL A 55 2.24 6.36 2.14
N ILE A 56 3.43 6.26 1.55
CA ILE A 56 3.86 5.08 0.80
C ILE A 56 3.88 3.85 1.70
N TYR A 57 4.55 3.94 2.85
CA TYR A 57 4.63 2.81 3.77
C TYR A 57 3.26 2.43 4.31
N GLY A 58 2.39 3.41 4.58
CA GLY A 58 0.99 3.17 4.93
C GLY A 58 0.28 2.35 3.85
N GLY A 59 0.34 2.79 2.59
CA GLY A 59 -0.26 2.06 1.47
C GLY A 59 0.29 0.63 1.30
N LEU A 60 1.61 0.47 1.37
CA LEU A 60 2.26 -0.83 1.24
C LEU A 60 1.93 -1.77 2.42
N ILE A 61 2.03 -1.29 3.66
CA ILE A 61 1.75 -2.08 4.86
C ILE A 61 0.28 -2.48 4.90
N THR A 62 -0.64 -1.53 4.66
CA THR A 62 -2.07 -1.81 4.63
C THR A 62 -2.41 -2.83 3.54
N SER A 63 -1.88 -2.66 2.32
CA SER A 63 -2.15 -3.62 1.25
C SER A 63 -1.57 -5.00 1.56
N ALA A 64 -0.35 -5.08 2.11
CA ALA A 64 0.28 -6.34 2.52
C ALA A 64 -0.51 -7.05 3.62
N TYR A 65 -1.03 -6.31 4.60
CA TYR A 65 -1.90 -6.84 5.64
C TYR A 65 -3.14 -7.51 5.05
N TYR A 66 -3.85 -6.81 4.15
CA TYR A 66 -5.05 -7.35 3.51
C TYR A 66 -4.76 -8.52 2.55
N ILE A 67 -3.59 -8.58 1.92
CA ILE A 67 -3.17 -9.74 1.13
C ILE A 67 -3.09 -10.98 2.02
N ASN A 68 -2.41 -10.89 3.16
CA ASN A 68 -2.21 -12.02 4.07
C ASN A 68 -3.54 -12.45 4.69
N GLU A 69 -4.30 -11.51 5.25
CA GLU A 69 -5.61 -11.81 5.85
C GLU A 69 -6.57 -12.44 4.83
N SER A 70 -6.65 -11.88 3.62
CA SER A 70 -7.51 -12.44 2.57
C SER A 70 -7.01 -13.81 2.10
N ASN A 71 -5.71 -14.06 2.10
CA ASN A 71 -5.15 -15.35 1.76
C ASN A 71 -5.50 -16.42 2.80
N ASP A 72 -5.35 -16.10 4.09
CA ASP A 72 -5.62 -17.04 5.19
C ASP A 72 -7.10 -17.41 5.23
N LEU A 73 -7.98 -16.40 5.10
CA LEU A 73 -9.42 -16.61 5.03
C LEU A 73 -9.83 -17.37 3.77
N TYR A 74 -9.24 -17.05 2.61
CA TYR A 74 -9.46 -17.82 1.39
C TYR A 74 -9.10 -19.30 1.57
N GLN A 75 -7.95 -19.61 2.18
CA GLN A 75 -7.52 -20.99 2.41
C GLN A 75 -8.43 -21.70 3.40
N LEU A 76 -8.84 -21.03 4.49
CA LEU A 76 -9.77 -21.57 5.47
C LEU A 76 -11.10 -21.95 4.84
N TYR A 77 -11.78 -21.02 4.15
CA TYR A 77 -13.09 -21.31 3.57
C TYR A 77 -13.00 -22.34 2.44
N LYS A 78 -11.92 -22.30 1.65
CA LYS A 78 -11.69 -23.27 0.60
C LYS A 78 -11.47 -24.68 1.16
N SER A 79 -10.64 -24.83 2.19
CA SER A 79 -10.37 -26.15 2.79
C SER A 79 -11.61 -26.71 3.48
N THR A 80 -12.37 -25.89 4.21
CA THR A 80 -13.66 -26.30 4.78
C THR A 80 -14.63 -26.76 3.70
N TYR A 81 -14.77 -26.00 2.61
CA TYR A 81 -15.64 -26.38 1.51
C TYR A 81 -15.23 -27.72 0.89
N LEU A 82 -13.94 -27.95 0.66
CA LEU A 82 -13.43 -29.22 0.12
C LEU A 82 -13.66 -30.39 1.07
N ASN A 83 -13.40 -30.20 2.38
CA ASN A 83 -13.62 -31.24 3.38
C ASN A 83 -15.09 -31.67 3.44
N ARG A 84 -16.04 -30.74 3.36
CA ARG A 84 -17.47 -31.04 3.33
C ARG A 84 -17.90 -31.81 2.07
N LEU A 85 -17.29 -31.51 0.92
CA LEU A 85 -17.50 -32.29 -0.30
C LEU A 85 -17.00 -33.73 -0.17
N ASP A 86 -15.93 -33.94 0.59
CA ASP A 86 -15.39 -35.26 0.93
C ASP A 86 -16.17 -35.96 2.07
N GLY A 87 -17.24 -35.34 2.59
CA GLY A 87 -18.10 -35.89 3.63
C GLY A 87 -17.61 -35.65 5.06
N ASP A 88 -16.58 -34.82 5.25
CA ASP A 88 -16.08 -34.39 6.56
C ASP A 88 -16.76 -33.09 7.01
N PHE A 89 -17.58 -33.19 8.06
CA PHE A 89 -18.33 -32.08 8.66
C PHE A 89 -17.79 -31.73 10.06
N THR A 90 -16.52 -31.99 10.34
CA THR A 90 -15.89 -31.68 11.65
C THR A 90 -15.57 -30.20 11.87
N ASP A 91 -15.86 -29.33 10.89
CA ASP A 91 -15.62 -27.91 11.01
C ASP A 91 -16.61 -27.21 11.98
N ASN A 92 -16.15 -26.16 12.66
CA ASN A 92 -16.95 -25.38 13.61
C ASN A 92 -17.61 -24.14 12.97
N LEU A 93 -17.73 -24.09 11.63
CA LEU A 93 -18.21 -22.91 10.93
C LEU A 93 -19.71 -23.02 10.64
N ASN A 94 -20.49 -22.09 11.18
CA ASN A 94 -21.94 -22.03 10.96
C ASN A 94 -22.30 -21.33 9.63
N TYR A 95 -21.73 -21.81 8.53
CA TYR A 95 -21.98 -21.33 7.17
C TYR A 95 -22.55 -22.47 6.31
N SER A 96 -23.47 -22.15 5.38
CA SER A 96 -23.90 -23.12 4.37
C SER A 96 -22.82 -23.34 3.29
N ASP A 97 -22.92 -24.41 2.52
CA ASP A 97 -21.95 -24.67 1.44
C ASP A 97 -21.98 -23.58 0.35
N SER A 98 -23.15 -22.98 0.10
CA SER A 98 -23.29 -21.81 -0.77
C SER A 98 -22.61 -20.57 -0.20
N ASP A 99 -22.65 -20.40 1.13
CA ASP A 99 -21.97 -19.28 1.80
C ASP A 99 -20.45 -19.48 1.73
N LEU A 100 -19.96 -20.68 2.05
CA LEU A 100 -18.52 -21.01 1.95
C LEU A 100 -17.97 -20.71 0.56
N ARG A 101 -18.68 -21.13 -0.50
CA ARG A 101 -18.28 -20.81 -1.87
C ARG A 101 -18.24 -19.29 -2.11
N THR A 102 -19.24 -18.56 -1.64
CA THR A 102 -19.31 -17.10 -1.77
C THR A 102 -18.18 -16.41 -1.01
N LEU A 103 -17.88 -16.85 0.20
CA LEU A 103 -16.80 -16.32 1.03
C LEU A 103 -15.43 -16.63 0.40
N THR A 104 -15.20 -17.86 -0.08
CA THR A 104 -13.98 -18.22 -0.81
C THR A 104 -13.75 -17.29 -2.00
N GLU A 105 -14.78 -17.07 -2.82
CA GLU A 105 -14.71 -16.17 -3.98
C GLU A 105 -14.49 -14.71 -3.57
N HIS A 106 -15.14 -14.26 -2.50
CA HIS A 106 -14.96 -12.93 -1.93
C HIS A 106 -13.50 -12.68 -1.51
N TYR A 107 -12.92 -13.57 -0.71
CA TYR A 107 -11.55 -13.43 -0.22
C TYR A 107 -10.50 -13.66 -1.30
N ARG A 108 -10.79 -14.50 -2.31
CA ARG A 108 -9.95 -14.60 -3.50
C ARG A 108 -9.83 -13.24 -4.21
N ARG A 109 -10.97 -12.60 -4.49
CA ARG A 109 -11.01 -11.29 -5.14
C ARG A 109 -10.34 -10.21 -4.29
N ASN A 110 -10.58 -10.19 -2.98
CA ASN A 110 -9.95 -9.21 -2.09
C ASN A 110 -8.43 -9.35 -2.05
N ARG A 111 -7.91 -10.58 -2.05
CA ARG A 111 -6.47 -10.83 -2.15
C ARG A 111 -5.89 -10.27 -3.46
N GLU A 112 -6.57 -10.50 -4.59
CA GLU A 112 -6.16 -9.99 -5.89
C GLU A 112 -6.18 -8.46 -5.95
N VAL A 113 -7.24 -7.83 -5.45
CA VAL A 113 -7.36 -6.36 -5.36
C VAL A 113 -6.27 -5.78 -4.45
N SER A 114 -6.02 -6.40 -3.30
CA SER A 114 -4.99 -5.94 -2.36
C SER A 114 -3.58 -6.09 -2.94
N ALA A 115 -3.32 -7.18 -3.67
CA ALA A 115 -2.07 -7.37 -4.41
C ALA A 115 -1.90 -6.32 -5.50
N LEU A 116 -2.96 -6.00 -6.24
CA LEU A 116 -2.96 -4.92 -7.23
C LEU A 116 -2.67 -3.57 -6.58
N LEU A 117 -3.31 -3.25 -5.46
CA LEU A 117 -3.07 -1.99 -4.72
C LEU A 117 -1.63 -1.90 -4.20
N PHE A 118 -1.09 -3.02 -3.70
CA PHE A 118 0.31 -3.09 -3.28
C PHE A 118 1.25 -2.79 -4.45
N THR A 119 1.08 -3.49 -5.58
CA THR A 119 1.90 -3.29 -6.79
C THR A 119 1.74 -1.88 -7.34
N LEU A 120 0.53 -1.34 -7.39
CA LEU A 120 0.26 0.02 -7.85
C LEU A 120 0.96 1.05 -6.95
N THR A 121 0.86 0.91 -5.63
CA THR A 121 1.55 1.79 -4.67
C THR A 121 3.06 1.74 -4.86
N TYR A 122 3.61 0.54 -5.07
CA TYR A 122 5.03 0.34 -5.30
C TYR A 122 5.50 1.00 -6.60
N ILE A 123 4.77 0.82 -7.70
CA ILE A 123 5.09 1.45 -8.99
C ILE A 123 4.96 2.97 -8.91
N LEU A 124 3.88 3.49 -8.32
CA LEU A 124 3.66 4.94 -8.17
C LEU A 124 4.77 5.60 -7.35
N ASN A 125 5.30 4.92 -6.33
CA ASN A 125 6.46 5.40 -5.59
C ASN A 125 7.70 5.57 -6.48
N ILE A 126 8.00 4.55 -7.30
CA ILE A 126 9.13 4.60 -8.24
C ILE A 126 8.93 5.71 -9.28
N VAL A 127 7.72 5.83 -9.84
CA VAL A 127 7.39 6.87 -10.84
C VAL A 127 7.48 8.25 -10.22
N ASP A 128 6.92 8.50 -9.04
CA ASP A 128 7.01 9.80 -8.37
C ASP A 128 8.47 10.17 -8.07
N ALA A 129 9.29 9.21 -7.61
CA ALA A 129 10.72 9.44 -7.43
C ALA A 129 11.46 9.75 -8.75
N SER A 130 11.07 9.09 -9.86
CA SER A 130 11.66 9.27 -11.19
C SER A 130 11.25 10.58 -11.87
N VAL A 131 9.97 10.99 -11.79
CA VAL A 131 9.46 12.23 -12.38
C VAL A 131 10.05 13.46 -11.69
N ASN A 132 10.12 13.47 -10.35
CA ASN A 132 10.81 14.54 -9.61
C ASN A 132 12.30 14.64 -9.99
N ALA A 133 12.88 13.57 -10.53
CA ALA A 133 14.25 13.49 -10.98
C ALA A 133 14.41 13.98 -12.44
N HIS A 134 13.48 13.66 -13.35
CA HIS A 134 13.55 14.08 -14.75
C HIS A 134 13.15 15.54 -14.99
N LEU A 135 12.27 16.12 -14.16
CA LEU A 135 11.84 17.52 -14.33
C LEU A 135 12.92 18.57 -13.99
N PHE A 136 14.05 18.15 -13.41
CA PHE A 136 15.20 19.01 -13.09
C PHE A 136 16.14 19.25 -14.27
N ASP A 137 16.06 18.45 -15.33
CA ASP A 137 16.88 18.60 -16.55
C ASP A 137 16.29 19.63 -17.54
N TYR A 138 15.18 20.28 -17.18
CA TYR A 138 14.57 21.39 -17.91
C TYR A 138 14.67 22.67 -17.08
N ASP A 139 15.91 23.11 -16.86
CA ASP A 139 16.17 24.54 -16.65
C ASP A 139 16.06 25.21 -18.02
N VAL A 140 14.90 25.80 -18.31
CA VAL A 140 14.77 26.72 -19.43
C VAL A 140 15.26 28.06 -18.89
N SER A 141 16.55 28.29 -19.03
CA SER A 141 17.11 29.63 -18.92
C SER A 141 16.59 30.47 -20.09
N GLU A 142 15.57 31.28 -19.81
CA GLU A 142 15.37 32.58 -20.47
C GLU A 142 15.07 33.66 -19.41
#